data_AF-A0A2J6HBZ2-F1
#
_entry.id   AF-A0A2J6HBZ2-F1
#
_cell.length_a   1.000
_cell.length_b   1.000
_cell.length_c   1.000
_cell.angle_alpha   90.00
_cell.angle_beta   90.00
_cell.angle_gamma   90.00
#
_symmetry.space_group_name_H-M   'P 1'
#
loop_
_entity.id
_entity.type
_entity.pdbx_description
1 polymer ?
#
loop_
_entity_poly.entity_id
_entity_poly.type
_entity_poly.pdbx_seq_one_letter_code
_entity_poly.pdbx_strand_id
1 'polypeptide(L)'
;FEEGAAGAFYNNVAINCKYGFRVVGSPAADVAHLTYGNNFQYADSVSVANQFYPTGYITQPQSTDIPSITSSAKYLPATYKPGNIYDGSDVVRLNNPMFLNFPLPTSGHALADYTAVGSFNFRLQANSPLIGKGNTAILPLVTVPINKIYGLSDPTPPGADLGCYQLNGTGNQH
;
A
#
# COMPACT_ATOMS: atom_id res chain seq x y z
N PHE A 1 7.93 7.30 -6.94
CA PHE A 1 8.11 8.58 -7.67
C PHE A 1 9.57 8.99 -7.61
N GLU A 2 10.11 9.41 -8.74
CA GLU A 2 11.51 9.79 -8.96
C GLU A 2 11.59 10.84 -10.07
N GLU A 3 12.69 11.57 -10.17
CA GLU A 3 13.03 12.42 -11.32
C GLU A 3 11.89 13.31 -11.85
N GLY A 4 11.41 14.24 -11.02
CA GLY A 4 10.34 15.17 -11.40
C GLY A 4 8.95 14.53 -11.51
N ALA A 5 8.79 13.23 -11.22
CA ALA A 5 7.48 12.60 -11.24
C ALA A 5 6.54 13.20 -10.17
N ALA A 6 5.32 13.50 -10.59
CA ALA A 6 4.20 14.00 -9.80
C ALA A 6 3.00 13.04 -9.92
N GLY A 7 2.00 13.18 -9.04
CA GLY A 7 0.80 12.34 -9.08
C GLY A 7 0.24 11.96 -7.71
N ALA A 8 -0.68 10.99 -7.76
CA ALA A 8 -1.43 10.51 -6.60
C ALA A 8 -1.12 9.03 -6.32
N PHE A 9 -0.92 8.64 -5.06
CA PHE A 9 -0.72 7.24 -4.65
C PHE A 9 -1.51 6.91 -3.38
N TYR A 10 -2.67 6.28 -3.56
CA TYR A 10 -3.62 6.01 -2.50
C TYR A 10 -4.18 4.59 -2.57
N ASN A 11 -4.64 4.10 -1.42
CA ASN A 11 -5.39 2.85 -1.28
C ASN A 11 -4.61 1.59 -1.70
N ASN A 12 -3.28 1.65 -1.70
CA ASN A 12 -2.45 0.52 -2.09
C ASN A 12 -2.21 -0.43 -0.92
N VAL A 13 -2.10 -1.73 -1.22
CA VAL A 13 -1.84 -2.79 -0.25
C VAL A 13 -0.55 -3.50 -0.65
N ALA A 14 0.49 -3.36 0.16
CA ALA A 14 1.80 -3.98 -0.06
C ALA A 14 2.06 -5.07 0.99
N ILE A 15 2.09 -6.32 0.54
CA ILE A 15 2.27 -7.50 1.41
C ILE A 15 3.66 -8.06 1.21
N ASN A 16 4.43 -8.18 2.30
CA ASN A 16 5.80 -8.68 2.29
C ASN A 16 6.73 -8.00 1.27
N CYS A 17 6.44 -6.73 0.96
CA CYS A 17 7.21 -5.96 -0.01
C CYS A 17 8.29 -5.15 0.69
N LYS A 18 9.56 -5.47 0.43
CA LYS A 18 10.70 -4.76 1.03
C LYS A 18 10.79 -3.31 0.55
N TYR A 19 10.48 -3.05 -0.72
CA TYR A 19 10.52 -1.71 -1.29
C TYR A 19 9.19 -1.42 -1.97
N GLY A 20 8.19 -1.06 -1.18
CA GLY A 20 6.88 -0.64 -1.67
C GLY A 20 6.90 0.79 -2.22
N PHE A 21 5.94 1.59 -1.80
CA PHE A 21 5.86 2.99 -2.19
C PHE A 21 7.09 3.78 -1.71
N ARG A 22 7.73 4.51 -2.64
CA ARG A 22 8.88 5.34 -2.33
C ARG A 22 8.93 6.64 -3.12
N VAL A 23 9.41 7.70 -2.48
CA VAL A 23 9.72 8.99 -3.07
C VAL A 23 11.23 9.19 -3.03
N VAL A 24 11.85 9.28 -4.20
CA VAL A 24 13.29 9.47 -4.36
C VAL A 24 13.63 10.96 -4.22
N GLY A 25 14.69 11.27 -3.47
CA GLY A 25 15.17 12.64 -3.26
C GLY A 25 16.31 13.08 -4.18
N SER A 26 16.91 12.16 -4.95
CA SER A 26 18.01 12.46 -5.86
C SER A 26 18.08 11.44 -7.03
N PRO A 27 17.68 11.82 -8.26
CA PRO A 27 17.05 13.11 -8.58
C PRO A 27 15.67 13.20 -7.90
N ALA A 28 15.33 14.38 -7.40
CA ALA A 28 14.14 14.57 -6.61
C ALA A 28 12.87 14.38 -7.45
N ALA A 29 11.87 13.72 -6.87
CA ALA A 29 10.50 13.78 -7.37
C ALA A 29 9.90 15.19 -7.14
N ASP A 30 8.81 15.51 -7.85
CA ASP A 30 8.10 16.77 -7.66
C ASP A 30 7.18 16.70 -6.43
N VAL A 31 7.79 16.81 -5.25
CA VAL A 31 7.10 16.69 -3.97
C VAL A 31 5.99 17.73 -3.76
N ALA A 32 6.00 18.85 -4.51
CA ALA A 32 4.96 19.86 -4.43
C ALA A 32 3.64 19.39 -5.07
N HIS A 33 3.72 18.48 -6.04
CA HIS A 33 2.57 17.93 -6.75
C HIS A 33 2.38 16.42 -6.50
N LEU A 34 2.96 15.91 -5.40
CA LEU A 34 2.75 14.55 -4.92
C LEU A 34 1.73 14.53 -3.79
N THR A 35 0.74 13.66 -3.93
CA THR A 35 -0.29 13.42 -2.93
C THR A 35 -0.42 11.92 -2.69
N TYR A 36 -0.45 11.48 -1.44
CA TYR A 36 -0.52 10.06 -1.11
C TYR A 36 -0.99 9.85 0.33
N GLY A 37 -1.40 8.63 0.64
CA GLY A 37 -1.89 8.22 1.96
C GLY A 37 -2.82 7.01 1.86
N ASN A 38 -3.36 6.55 2.97
CA ASN A 38 -4.21 5.36 3.03
C ASN A 38 -3.52 4.14 2.39
N ASN A 39 -2.20 4.02 2.57
CA ASN A 39 -1.45 2.89 2.05
C ASN A 39 -1.20 1.89 3.18
N PHE A 40 -1.43 0.62 2.86
CA PHE A 40 -1.28 -0.49 3.78
C PHE A 40 0.01 -1.25 3.49
N GLN A 41 0.76 -1.58 4.55
CA GLN A 41 1.95 -2.41 4.49
C GLN A 41 1.86 -3.54 5.52
N TYR A 42 2.27 -4.74 5.12
CA TYR A 42 2.34 -5.90 6.01
C TYR A 42 3.64 -6.65 5.81
N ALA A 43 4.22 -7.17 6.90
CA ALA A 43 5.50 -7.86 6.89
C ALA A 43 5.50 -9.07 7.83
N ASP A 44 5.95 -10.21 7.34
CA ASP A 44 6.14 -11.43 8.12
C ASP A 44 7.44 -11.44 8.94
N SER A 45 8.38 -10.56 8.60
CA SER A 45 9.70 -10.44 9.20
C SER A 45 10.10 -9.00 9.47
N VAL A 46 11.01 -8.82 10.44
CA VAL A 46 11.64 -7.54 10.76
C VAL A 46 12.42 -6.97 9.56
N SER A 47 13.05 -7.84 8.76
CA SER A 47 13.83 -7.41 7.59
C SER A 47 12.99 -6.73 6.51
N VAL A 48 11.70 -7.08 6.40
CA VAL A 48 10.74 -6.37 5.54
C VAL A 48 10.15 -5.17 6.27
N ALA A 49 9.73 -5.32 7.52
CA ALA A 49 9.13 -4.22 8.30
C ALA A 49 10.05 -3.00 8.43
N ASN A 50 11.36 -3.21 8.55
CA ASN A 50 12.37 -2.14 8.59
C ASN A 50 12.53 -1.37 7.26
N GLN A 51 11.76 -1.73 6.24
CA GLN A 51 11.88 -1.16 4.89
C GLN A 51 10.55 -0.57 4.39
N PHE A 52 9.53 -0.45 5.25
CA PHE A 52 8.29 0.28 4.92
C PHE A 52 8.55 1.75 4.55
N TYR A 53 9.51 2.39 5.22
CA TYR A 53 10.11 3.68 4.86
C TYR A 53 11.63 3.55 4.80
N PRO A 54 12.22 3.08 3.69
CA PRO A 54 13.63 2.73 3.65
C PRO A 54 14.56 3.94 3.78
N THR A 55 15.77 3.70 4.29
CA THR A 55 16.85 4.71 4.36
C THR A 55 17.21 5.23 2.97
N GLY A 56 17.50 6.53 2.86
CA GLY A 56 17.88 7.18 1.61
C GLY A 56 16.70 7.68 0.74
N TYR A 57 15.46 7.43 1.18
CA TYR A 57 14.26 7.96 0.53
C TYR A 57 13.63 9.08 1.37
N ILE A 58 12.89 9.96 0.69
CA ILE A 58 12.23 11.12 1.29
C ILE A 58 10.72 10.91 1.46
N THR A 59 10.24 9.67 1.35
CA THR A 59 8.84 9.30 1.57
C THR A 59 8.41 9.72 2.98
N GLN A 60 7.37 10.52 3.09
CA GLN A 60 6.84 10.98 4.38
C GLN A 60 5.75 10.00 4.86
N PRO A 61 5.88 9.38 6.04
CA PRO A 61 4.77 8.62 6.61
C PRO A 61 3.50 9.48 6.75
N GLN A 62 2.36 8.97 6.32
CA GLN A 62 1.07 9.67 6.46
C GLN A 62 0.32 9.15 7.68
N SER A 63 -0.47 10.01 8.33
CA SER A 63 -1.31 9.60 9.46
C SER A 63 -2.39 8.58 9.09
N THR A 64 -2.74 8.51 7.80
CA THR A 64 -3.70 7.56 7.24
C THR A 64 -3.07 6.24 6.78
N ASP A 65 -1.74 6.12 6.80
CA ASP A 65 -1.06 4.87 6.45
C ASP A 65 -1.26 3.81 7.55
N ILE A 66 -1.21 2.54 7.14
CA ILE A 66 -1.37 1.38 8.02
C ILE A 66 -0.14 0.49 7.85
N PRO A 67 0.60 0.12 8.91
CA PRO A 67 0.35 0.40 10.32
C PRO A 67 0.50 1.88 10.67
N SER A 68 -0.28 2.35 11.65
CA SER A 68 -0.27 3.77 12.04
C SER A 68 1.07 4.16 12.65
N ILE A 69 1.59 5.32 12.24
CA ILE A 69 2.84 5.93 12.72
C ILE A 69 2.83 6.23 14.22
N THR A 70 1.64 6.30 14.85
CA THR A 70 1.50 6.62 16.28
C THR A 70 1.28 5.39 17.16
N SER A 71 1.30 4.19 16.58
CA SER A 71 0.88 2.97 17.29
C SER A 71 1.99 2.26 18.06
N SER A 72 3.25 2.72 17.96
CA SER A 72 4.41 2.04 18.54
C SER A 72 5.52 3.01 18.93
N ALA A 73 6.30 2.64 19.95
CA ALA A 73 7.48 3.41 20.38
C ALA A 73 8.72 3.16 19.52
N LYS A 74 8.77 2.06 18.75
CA LYS A 74 9.93 1.66 17.94
C LYS A 74 9.72 1.88 16.45
N TYR A 75 8.52 1.60 15.95
CA TYR A 75 8.17 1.81 14.55
C TYR A 75 7.81 3.28 14.36
N LEU A 76 8.69 4.00 13.64
CA LEU A 76 8.54 5.43 13.36
C LEU A 76 8.24 6.26 14.62
N PRO A 77 9.16 6.27 15.62
CA PRO A 77 8.97 7.03 16.86
C PRO A 77 8.70 8.50 16.57
N ALA A 78 8.15 9.24 17.54
CA ALA A 78 7.82 10.67 17.37
C ALA A 78 9.00 11.55 16.88
N THR A 79 10.24 11.13 17.10
CA THR A 79 11.46 11.80 16.64
C THR A 79 11.95 11.35 15.26
N TYR A 80 11.22 10.46 14.59
CA TYR A 80 11.56 9.93 13.28
C TYR A 80 11.63 11.07 12.26
N LYS A 81 12.64 10.99 11.39
CA LYS A 81 12.77 11.84 10.20
C LYS A 81 12.85 10.93 8.98
N PRO A 82 12.26 11.33 7.84
CA PRO A 82 12.32 10.55 6.61
C PRO A 82 13.74 10.11 6.27
N GLY A 83 13.88 8.83 5.93
CA GLY A 83 15.17 8.23 5.61
C GLY A 83 15.98 7.78 6.83
N ASN A 84 15.55 8.05 8.07
CA ASN A 84 16.21 7.49 9.24
C ASN A 84 16.00 5.98 9.34
N ILE A 85 16.92 5.32 10.06
CA ILE A 85 16.75 3.93 10.50
C ILE A 85 15.76 3.90 11.68
N TYR A 86 14.90 2.88 11.73
CA TYR A 86 13.99 2.59 12.84
C TYR A 86 13.93 1.07 13.07
N ASP A 87 13.30 0.66 14.18
CA ASP A 87 13.04 -0.75 14.49
C ASP A 87 11.55 -1.04 14.25
N GLY A 88 11.26 -1.74 13.15
CA GLY A 88 9.92 -2.16 12.75
C GLY A 88 9.42 -3.42 13.45
N SER A 89 10.10 -3.93 14.48
CA SER A 89 9.68 -5.16 15.19
C SER A 89 8.25 -5.10 15.74
N ASP A 90 7.79 -3.91 16.16
CA ASP A 90 6.46 -3.72 16.74
C ASP A 90 5.31 -3.88 15.73
N VAL A 91 5.60 -3.83 14.42
CA VAL A 91 4.59 -3.94 13.36
C VAL A 91 4.67 -5.23 12.56
N VAL A 92 5.60 -6.13 12.90
CA VAL A 92 5.70 -7.44 12.27
C VAL A 92 4.42 -8.23 12.51
N ARG A 93 3.81 -8.69 11.42
CA ARG A 93 2.55 -9.47 11.38
C ARG A 93 1.31 -8.75 11.92
N LEU A 94 1.42 -7.46 12.24
CA LEU A 94 0.29 -6.66 12.68
C LEU A 94 -0.66 -6.38 11.51
N ASN A 95 -1.96 -6.27 11.80
CA ASN A 95 -3.00 -5.96 10.81
C ASN A 95 -3.08 -6.93 9.63
N ASN A 96 -2.87 -8.23 9.84
CA ASN A 96 -3.00 -9.26 8.79
C ASN A 96 -4.21 -8.96 7.88
N PRO A 97 -4.04 -8.86 6.55
CA PRO A 97 -5.10 -8.44 5.63
C PRO A 97 -6.25 -9.44 5.53
N MET A 98 -6.10 -10.66 6.05
CA MET A 98 -7.13 -11.71 6.06
C MET A 98 -7.65 -12.01 4.66
N PHE A 99 -6.78 -12.45 3.75
CA PHE A 99 -7.20 -12.93 2.44
C PHE A 99 -7.96 -14.26 2.53
N LEU A 100 -8.85 -14.54 1.58
CA LEU A 100 -9.70 -15.73 1.61
C LEU A 100 -8.93 -17.05 1.71
N ASN A 101 -7.82 -17.20 0.97
CA ASN A 101 -7.03 -18.42 1.03
C ASN A 101 -5.51 -18.21 0.85
N PHE A 102 -5.00 -16.98 0.97
CA PHE A 102 -3.56 -16.73 1.02
C PHE A 102 -3.11 -16.64 2.49
N PRO A 103 -2.39 -17.65 3.02
CA PRO A 103 -1.97 -17.66 4.40
C PRO A 103 -0.87 -16.62 4.64
N LEU A 104 -1.07 -15.83 5.70
CA LEU A 104 -0.08 -14.93 6.25
C LEU A 104 0.08 -15.23 7.75
N PRO A 105 1.30 -15.45 8.27
CA PRO A 105 2.55 -15.48 7.54
C PRO A 105 2.65 -16.57 6.48
N THR A 106 3.37 -16.27 5.40
CA THR A 106 3.67 -17.28 4.39
C THR A 106 4.48 -18.41 4.99
N SER A 107 4.25 -19.64 4.51
CA SER A 107 4.92 -20.85 5.02
C SER A 107 5.25 -21.80 3.88
N GLY A 108 6.27 -22.64 4.03
CA GLY A 108 6.63 -23.68 3.05
C GLY A 108 7.77 -23.30 2.10
N HIS A 109 7.99 -22.01 1.86
CA HIS A 109 9.09 -21.48 1.05
C HIS A 109 9.59 -20.15 1.63
N ALA A 110 10.80 -19.72 1.26
CA ALA A 110 11.26 -18.39 1.64
C ALA A 110 10.42 -17.34 0.92
N LEU A 111 10.20 -16.17 1.54
CA LEU A 111 9.45 -15.07 0.92
C LEU A 111 9.98 -14.68 -0.47
N ALA A 112 11.30 -14.79 -0.66
CA ALA A 112 11.95 -14.46 -1.92
C ALA A 112 11.63 -15.46 -3.07
N ASP A 113 11.09 -16.64 -2.75
CA ASP A 113 10.82 -17.70 -3.72
C ASP A 113 9.40 -17.61 -4.32
N TYR A 114 8.54 -16.74 -3.76
CA TYR A 114 7.19 -16.53 -4.28
C TYR A 114 7.23 -15.70 -5.56
N THR A 115 6.95 -16.34 -6.70
CA THR A 115 6.98 -15.70 -8.03
C THR A 115 5.64 -15.73 -8.77
N ALA A 116 4.61 -16.40 -8.23
CA ALA A 116 3.30 -16.50 -8.86
C ALA A 116 2.15 -16.63 -7.84
N VAL A 117 0.94 -16.25 -8.30
CA VAL A 117 -0.31 -16.25 -7.52
C VAL A 117 -0.87 -17.66 -7.26
N GLY A 118 -0.50 -18.67 -8.07
CA GLY A 118 -1.04 -20.03 -7.93
C GLY A 118 -2.58 -20.03 -7.91
N SER A 119 -3.18 -20.78 -6.98
CA SER A 119 -4.63 -20.83 -6.75
C SER A 119 -5.11 -19.89 -5.63
N PHE A 120 -4.32 -18.87 -5.31
CA PHE A 120 -4.66 -17.92 -4.25
C PHE A 120 -5.67 -16.87 -4.71
N ASN A 121 -6.52 -16.46 -3.77
CA ASN A 121 -7.62 -15.53 -3.88
C ASN A 121 -7.42 -14.46 -2.82
N PHE A 122 -6.99 -13.29 -3.29
CA PHE A 122 -6.67 -12.13 -2.47
C PHE A 122 -7.89 -11.25 -2.14
N ARG A 123 -9.11 -11.74 -2.35
CA ARG A 123 -10.30 -11.12 -1.76
C ARG A 123 -10.21 -11.14 -0.24
N LEU A 124 -10.80 -10.13 0.39
CA LEU A 124 -10.81 -9.98 1.84
C LEU A 124 -11.85 -10.90 2.49
N GLN A 125 -11.52 -11.43 3.67
CA GLN A 125 -12.50 -12.02 4.58
C GLN A 125 -13.35 -10.90 5.23
N ALA A 126 -14.56 -11.25 5.68
CA ALA A 126 -15.56 -10.27 6.18
C ALA A 126 -15.12 -9.46 7.42
N ASN A 127 -14.09 -9.90 8.14
CA ASN A 127 -13.51 -9.22 9.31
C ASN A 127 -12.12 -8.64 9.05
N SER A 128 -11.71 -8.54 7.78
CA SER A 128 -10.42 -7.95 7.40
C SER A 128 -10.26 -6.52 7.94
N PRO A 129 -9.08 -6.14 8.46
CA PRO A 129 -8.81 -4.78 8.91
C PRO A 129 -8.72 -3.76 7.76
N LEU A 130 -8.73 -4.21 6.50
CA LEU A 130 -8.66 -3.36 5.30
C LEU A 130 -10.04 -2.82 4.89
N ILE A 131 -11.12 -3.39 5.45
CA ILE A 131 -12.50 -3.01 5.12
C ILE A 131 -12.75 -1.57 5.60
N GLY A 132 -13.30 -0.73 4.71
CA GLY A 132 -13.64 0.66 5.00
C GLY A 132 -12.45 1.58 5.27
N LYS A 133 -11.22 1.18 4.91
CA LYS A 133 -10.00 1.99 5.10
C LYS A 133 -9.54 2.73 3.84
N GLY A 134 -10.22 2.51 2.72
CA GLY A 134 -9.98 3.22 1.46
C GLY A 134 -10.42 4.68 1.52
N ASN A 135 -9.66 5.54 0.84
CA ASN A 135 -10.03 6.92 0.58
C ASN A 135 -10.87 6.99 -0.70
N THR A 136 -12.16 7.29 -0.56
CA THR A 136 -13.11 7.45 -1.67
C THR A 136 -13.22 8.88 -2.19
N ALA A 137 -12.50 9.84 -1.60
CA ALA A 137 -12.54 11.25 -1.98
C ALA A 137 -11.60 11.61 -3.14
N ILE A 138 -10.68 10.71 -3.49
CA ILE A 138 -9.81 10.89 -4.67
C ILE A 138 -10.62 10.60 -5.95
N LEU A 139 -10.29 11.28 -7.04
CA LEU A 139 -10.97 11.09 -8.32
C LEU A 139 -9.97 10.66 -9.39
N PRO A 140 -10.31 9.70 -10.26
CA PRO A 140 -9.47 9.37 -11.39
C PRO A 140 -9.39 10.57 -12.34
N LEU A 141 -8.20 10.81 -12.88
CA LEU A 141 -8.03 11.78 -13.96
C LEU A 141 -8.56 11.18 -15.26
N VAL A 142 -9.71 11.70 -15.73
CA VAL A 142 -10.32 11.27 -17.00
C VAL A 142 -9.98 12.29 -18.07
N THR A 143 -9.06 11.94 -18.96
CA THR A 143 -8.66 12.78 -20.11
C THR A 143 -9.22 12.31 -21.45
N VAL A 144 -9.82 11.12 -21.48
CA VAL A 144 -10.40 10.52 -22.69
C VAL A 144 -11.93 10.59 -22.64
N PRO A 145 -12.62 10.68 -23.80
CA PRO A 145 -14.07 10.63 -23.84
C PRO A 145 -14.62 9.34 -23.24
N ILE A 146 -15.75 9.45 -22.53
CA ILE A 146 -16.50 8.29 -22.05
C ILE A 146 -17.28 7.72 -23.24
N ASN A 147 -16.88 6.55 -23.72
CA ASN A 147 -17.50 5.87 -24.85
C ASN A 147 -17.22 4.36 -24.77
N LYS A 148 -18.26 3.53 -24.78
CA LYS A 148 -18.13 2.08 -24.60
C LYS A 148 -17.42 1.34 -25.75
N ILE A 149 -17.21 2.01 -26.90
CA ILE A 149 -16.60 1.42 -28.10
C ILE A 149 -15.22 2.04 -28.36
N TYR A 150 -15.09 3.37 -28.24
CA TYR A 150 -13.90 4.12 -28.65
C TYR A 150 -13.26 4.95 -27.52
N GLY A 151 -13.68 4.75 -26.26
CA GLY A 151 -13.22 5.55 -25.13
C GLY A 151 -13.26 4.80 -23.81
N LEU A 152 -13.28 5.53 -22.70
CA LEU A 152 -13.42 4.95 -21.36
C LEU A 152 -14.85 4.44 -21.17
N SER A 153 -15.02 3.18 -20.81
CA SER A 153 -16.34 2.59 -20.57
C SER A 153 -16.96 3.08 -19.27
N ASP A 154 -16.16 3.16 -18.20
CA ASP A 154 -16.55 3.70 -16.89
C ASP A 154 -15.29 4.06 -16.08
N PRO A 155 -15.14 5.28 -15.55
CA PRO A 155 -14.10 5.58 -14.57
C PRO A 155 -14.46 4.96 -13.21
N THR A 156 -14.05 3.70 -12.98
CA THR A 156 -14.28 3.03 -11.69
C THR A 156 -13.77 3.92 -10.54
N PRO A 157 -14.65 4.35 -9.61
CA PRO A 157 -14.23 5.17 -8.49
C PRO A 157 -13.32 4.36 -7.54
N PRO A 158 -12.52 5.04 -6.72
CA PRO A 158 -11.71 4.37 -5.71
C PRO A 158 -12.58 3.55 -4.75
N GLY A 159 -12.05 2.39 -4.36
CA GLY A 159 -12.70 1.50 -3.42
C GLY A 159 -12.81 2.05 -2.00
N ALA A 160 -13.84 1.62 -1.28
CA ALA A 160 -14.02 1.87 0.15
C ALA A 160 -13.11 0.96 1.01
N ASP A 161 -12.78 -0.23 0.51
CA ASP A 161 -11.83 -1.15 1.12
C ASP A 161 -10.44 -0.93 0.51
N LEU A 162 -9.38 -1.16 1.29
CA LEU A 162 -8.02 -1.13 0.75
C LEU A 162 -7.74 -2.34 -0.14
N GLY A 163 -7.04 -2.09 -1.24
CA GLY A 163 -6.67 -3.12 -2.21
C GLY A 163 -7.64 -3.23 -3.39
N CYS A 164 -7.34 -4.17 -4.28
CA CYS A 164 -8.00 -4.24 -5.59
C CYS A 164 -9.37 -4.93 -5.57
N TYR A 165 -9.68 -5.76 -4.57
CA TYR A 165 -10.94 -6.50 -4.51
C TYR A 165 -11.81 -6.00 -3.37
N GLN A 166 -12.92 -5.37 -3.72
CA GLN A 166 -13.86 -4.79 -2.76
C GLN A 166 -14.83 -5.85 -2.25
N LEU A 167 -15.21 -5.79 -0.96
CA LEU A 167 -16.10 -6.77 -0.34
C LEU A 167 -17.51 -6.73 -0.96
N ASN A 168 -17.95 -5.56 -1.41
CA ASN A 168 -19.21 -5.37 -2.12
C ASN A 168 -19.21 -5.91 -3.57
N GLY A 169 -18.12 -6.52 -4.03
CA GLY A 169 -17.99 -7.05 -5.38
C GLY A 169 -17.67 -6.01 -6.45
N THR A 170 -17.29 -4.77 -6.10
CA THR A 170 -16.72 -3.80 -7.03
C THR A 170 -15.17 -3.89 -7.07
N GLY A 171 -14.50 -2.90 -7.64
CA GLY A 171 -13.03 -2.88 -7.76
C GLY A 171 -12.54 -3.56 -9.03
N ASN A 172 -11.40 -4.25 -8.95
CA ASN A 172 -10.83 -4.96 -10.09
C ASN A 172 -11.66 -6.23 -10.39
N GLN A 173 -12.35 -6.20 -11.53
CA GLN A 173 -13.17 -7.30 -12.05
C GLN A 173 -12.61 -7.86 -13.37
N HIS A 174 -11.41 -7.43 -13.77
CA HIS A 174 -10.75 -7.77 -15.03
C HIS A 174 -9.73 -8.90 -14.86
#